data_AF-X1LN05-F1
#
_entry.id   AF-X1LN05-F1
#
_cell.length_a   1.000
_cell.length_b   1.000
_cell.length_c   1.000
_cell.angle_alpha   90.00
_cell.angle_beta   90.00
_cell.angle_gamma   90.00
#
_symmetry.space_group_name_H-M   'P 1'
#
loop_
_entity.id
_entity.type
_entity.pdbx_description
1 polymer ?
#
loop_
_entity_poly.entity_id
_entity_poly.type
_entity_poly.pdbx_seq_one_letter_code
_entity_poly.pdbx_strand_id
1 'polypeptide(L)'
;GEVMRMKQARDSRNFGGKRLWQIRTIGNMIGTLFIRSYERGERVYAAMVARGFDGHSRTLDHLNFGQADAYFGISFSLILILTSVVSLLY
;
A
#
# COMPACT_ATOMS: atom_id res chain seq x y z
N GLY A 1 3.73 10.77 -1.51
CA GLY A 1 3.78 9.73 -2.56
C GLY A 1 3.53 10.34 -3.94
N GLU A 2 4.01 9.69 -5.01
CA GLU A 2 3.85 10.12 -6.42
C GLU A 2 2.39 10.46 -6.75
N VAL A 3 1.47 9.55 -6.37
CA VAL A 3 0.01 9.70 -6.52
C VAL A 3 -0.51 10.96 -5.85
N MET A 4 -0.02 11.29 -4.65
CA MET A 4 -0.49 12.45 -3.89
C MET A 4 -0.07 13.76 -4.55
N ARG A 5 1.14 13.80 -5.15
CA ARG A 5 1.59 14.95 -5.96
C ARG A 5 0.76 15.09 -7.24
N MET A 6 0.47 13.99 -7.92
CA MET A 6 -0.38 13.99 -9.12
C MET A 6 -1.81 14.42 -8.79
N LYS A 7 -2.36 13.96 -7.67
CA LYS A 7 -3.66 14.40 -7.14
C LYS A 7 -3.65 15.89 -6.85
N GLN A 8 -2.66 16.41 -6.14
CA GLN A 8 -2.55 17.83 -5.81
C GLN A 8 -2.46 18.69 -7.08
N ALA A 9 -1.61 18.31 -8.04
CA ALA A 9 -1.50 19.00 -9.32
C ALA A 9 -2.80 18.98 -10.13
N ARG A 10 -3.55 17.88 -10.07
CA ARG A 10 -4.88 17.77 -10.68
C ARG A 10 -5.87 18.72 -9.99
N ASP A 11 -5.92 18.70 -8.67
CA ASP A 11 -6.86 19.49 -7.87
C ASP A 11 -6.58 21.01 -8.06
N SER A 12 -5.32 21.43 -8.24
CA SER A 12 -4.94 22.81 -8.56
C SER A 12 -5.34 23.29 -9.96
N ARG A 13 -5.56 22.39 -10.93
CA ARG A 13 -5.90 22.73 -12.33
C ARG A 13 -7.41 22.95 -12.54
N ASN A 14 -8.15 23.32 -11.49
CA ASN A 14 -9.61 23.40 -11.47
C ASN A 14 -10.28 22.08 -11.89
N PHE A 15 -10.12 21.04 -11.06
CA PHE A 15 -10.75 19.75 -11.28
C PHE A 15 -12.28 19.83 -11.07
N GLY A 16 -13.00 20.27 -12.10
CA GLY A 16 -14.45 20.38 -12.13
C GLY A 16 -14.95 20.22 -13.57
N GLY A 17 -15.96 19.37 -13.78
CA GLY A 17 -16.48 19.05 -15.12
C GLY A 17 -17.29 17.74 -15.16
N LYS A 18 -17.75 17.34 -16.35
CA LYS A 18 -18.54 16.12 -16.56
C LYS A 18 -17.76 14.88 -16.08
N ARG A 19 -18.48 13.91 -15.48
CA ARG A 19 -17.92 12.64 -14.97
C ARG A 19 -17.01 11.89 -15.97
N LEU A 20 -17.28 11.98 -17.27
CA LEU A 20 -16.42 11.42 -18.32
C LEU A 20 -15.00 12.03 -18.34
N TRP A 21 -14.89 13.35 -18.20
CA TRP A 21 -13.59 14.04 -18.20
C TRP A 21 -12.75 13.66 -16.97
N GLN A 22 -13.41 13.49 -15.83
CA GLN A 22 -12.74 13.06 -14.60
C GLN A 22 -12.16 11.65 -14.74
N ILE A 23 -12.92 10.71 -15.31
CA ILE A 23 -12.46 9.34 -15.57
C ILE A 23 -11.26 9.35 -16.51
N ARG A 24 -11.29 10.15 -17.59
CA ARG A 24 -10.17 10.27 -18.53
C ARG A 24 -8.91 10.80 -17.84
N THR A 25 -9.02 11.82 -17.00
CA THR A 25 -7.89 12.36 -16.24
C THR A 25 -7.32 11.34 -15.28
N ILE A 26 -8.17 10.58 -14.57
CA ILE A 26 -7.74 9.51 -13.67
C ILE A 26 -7.03 8.40 -14.44
N GLY A 27 -7.55 7.97 -15.59
CA GLY A 27 -6.89 6.98 -16.44
C GLY A 27 -5.47 7.40 -16.85
N ASN A 28 -5.28 8.67 -17.23
CA ASN A 28 -3.95 9.20 -17.57
C ASN A 28 -3.00 9.23 -16.37
N MET A 29 -3.51 9.59 -15.18
CA MET A 29 -2.71 9.54 -13.95
C MET A 29 -2.27 8.12 -13.63
N ILE A 30 -3.17 7.14 -13.75
CA ILE A 30 -2.86 5.72 -13.51
C ILE A 30 -1.82 5.23 -14.51
N GLY A 31 -1.99 5.50 -15.81
CA GLY A 31 -1.04 5.07 -16.84
C GLY A 31 0.36 5.66 -16.61
N THR A 32 0.43 6.95 -16.28
CA THR A 32 1.72 7.60 -15.99
C THR A 32 2.37 7.04 -14.73
N LEU A 33 1.58 6.80 -13.67
CA LEU A 33 2.07 6.20 -12.43
C LEU A 33 2.63 4.79 -12.69
N PHE A 34 1.91 3.99 -13.47
CA PHE A 34 2.31 2.63 -13.83
C PHE A 34 3.68 2.62 -14.50
N ILE A 35 3.85 3.39 -15.58
CA ILE A 35 5.12 3.50 -16.30
C ILE A 35 6.25 3.92 -15.36
N ARG A 36 6.05 4.98 -14.56
CA ARG A 36 7.07 5.47 -13.62
C ARG A 36 7.43 4.45 -12.54
N SER A 37 6.45 3.73 -12.02
CA SER A 37 6.69 2.67 -11.03
C SER A 37 7.46 1.49 -11.63
N TYR A 38 7.16 1.14 -12.89
CA TYR A 38 7.83 0.07 -13.61
C TYR A 38 9.30 0.42 -13.88
N GLU A 39 9.57 1.58 -14.48
CA GLU A 39 10.94 2.06 -14.75
C GLU A 39 11.77 2.21 -13.47
N ARG A 40 11.13 2.63 -12.37
CA ARG A 40 11.80 2.67 -11.06
C ARG A 40 12.09 1.26 -10.56
N GLY A 41 11.16 0.33 -10.70
CA GLY A 41 11.34 -1.08 -10.35
C GLY A 41 12.51 -1.70 -11.10
N GLU A 42 12.59 -1.50 -12.42
CA GLU A 42 13.71 -1.94 -13.25
C GLU A 42 15.05 -1.34 -12.80
N ARG A 43 15.10 -0.03 -12.55
CA ARG A 43 16.32 0.61 -12.04
C ARG A 43 16.78 0.05 -10.70
N VAL A 44 15.84 -0.23 -9.79
CA VAL A 44 16.14 -0.87 -8.52
C VAL A 44 16.61 -2.30 -8.76
N TYR A 45 15.95 -3.07 -9.62
CA TYR A 45 16.33 -4.43 -9.99
C TYR A 45 17.74 -4.50 -10.59
N ALA A 46 18.07 -3.64 -11.54
CA ALA A 46 19.41 -3.54 -12.09
C ALA A 46 20.47 -3.24 -11.00
N ALA A 47 20.14 -2.34 -10.07
CA ALA A 47 21.01 -2.05 -8.92
C ALA A 47 21.08 -3.20 -7.90
N MET A 48 20.07 -4.07 -7.83
CA MET A 48 20.10 -5.30 -7.03
C MET A 48 21.02 -6.32 -7.70
N VAL A 49 20.85 -6.57 -9.00
CA VAL A 49 21.69 -7.49 -9.78
C VAL A 49 23.16 -7.09 -9.73
N ALA A 50 23.47 -5.79 -9.86
CA ALA A 50 24.84 -5.27 -9.75
C ALA A 50 25.49 -5.52 -8.37
N ARG A 51 24.69 -5.69 -7.31
CA ARG A 51 25.16 -6.02 -5.96
C ARG A 51 25.21 -7.54 -5.69
N GLY A 52 24.92 -8.37 -6.69
CA GLY A 52 24.92 -9.84 -6.56
C GLY A 52 23.56 -10.43 -6.14
N PHE A 53 22.45 -9.77 -6.47
CA PHE A 53 21.11 -10.31 -6.20
C PHE A 53 20.88 -11.64 -6.94
N ASP A 54 20.54 -12.68 -6.19
CA ASP A 54 20.36 -14.07 -6.61
C ASP A 54 18.90 -14.41 -6.99
N GLY A 55 18.04 -13.40 -7.13
CA GLY A 55 16.62 -13.57 -7.39
C GLY A 55 15.76 -13.79 -6.15
N HIS A 56 16.36 -13.95 -4.97
CA HIS A 56 15.61 -14.10 -3.72
C HIS A 56 15.51 -12.77 -2.98
N SER A 57 14.28 -12.29 -2.76
CA SER A 57 14.04 -11.11 -1.93
C SER A 57 14.41 -11.41 -0.47
N ARG A 58 15.60 -11.01 -0.05
CA ARG A 58 16.01 -11.07 1.35
C ARG A 58 15.50 -9.83 2.07
N THR A 59 14.37 -9.96 2.76
CA THR A 59 13.93 -8.96 3.73
C THR A 59 14.93 -8.89 4.88
N LEU A 60 15.41 -7.68 5.18
CA LEU A 60 16.32 -7.42 6.30
C LEU A 60 15.64 -7.65 7.66
N ASP A 61 14.31 -7.62 7.68
CA ASP A 61 13.52 -7.89 8.86
C ASP A 61 13.14 -9.37 8.88
N HIS A 62 13.77 -10.11 9.79
CA HIS A 62 13.19 -11.35 10.26
C HIS A 62 11.98 -10.95 11.12
N LEU A 63 10.77 -11.26 10.65
CA LEU A 63 9.55 -11.19 11.45
C LEU A 63 9.75 -12.07 12.69
N ASN A 64 10.31 -11.49 13.74
CA ASN A 64 10.44 -12.13 15.02
C ASN A 64 9.05 -12.08 15.64
N PHE A 65 8.30 -13.17 15.53
CA PHE A 65 7.09 -13.39 16.32
C PHE A 65 7.48 -13.33 17.80
N GLY A 66 7.39 -12.14 18.37
CA GLY A 66 7.75 -11.88 19.75
C GLY A 66 6.62 -12.35 20.65
N GLN A 67 6.94 -12.64 21.92
CA GLN A 67 5.93 -12.92 22.94
C GLN A 67 4.90 -11.75 23.04
N ALA A 68 5.32 -10.52 22.72
CA ALA A 68 4.44 -9.36 22.64
C ALA A 68 3.33 -9.50 21.58
N ASP A 69 3.62 -10.09 20.42
CA ASP A 69 2.62 -10.30 19.35
C ASP A 69 1.60 -11.36 19.78
N ALA A 70 2.05 -12.39 20.51
CA ALA A 70 1.18 -13.41 21.07
C ALA A 70 0.24 -12.85 22.15
N TYR A 71 0.76 -12.04 23.08
CA TYR A 71 -0.07 -11.38 24.08
C TYR A 71 -1.06 -10.39 23.47
N PHE A 72 -0.64 -9.63 22.45
CA PHE A 72 -1.54 -8.76 21.70
C PHE A 72 -2.65 -9.55 21.00
N GLY A 73 -2.31 -10.67 20.36
CA GLY A 73 -3.28 -11.56 19.72
C GLY A 73 -4.28 -12.17 20.70
N ILE A 74 -3.82 -12.63 21.86
CA ILE A 74 -4.69 -13.19 22.91
C ILE A 74 -5.61 -12.12 23.49
N SER A 75 -5.07 -10.95 23.81
CA SER A 75 -5.88 -9.83 24.34
C SER A 75 -6.96 -9.40 23.34
N PHE A 76 -6.61 -9.26 22.06
CA PHE A 76 -7.54 -8.86 21.01
C PHE A 76 -8.65 -9.90 20.78
N SER A 77 -8.31 -11.19 20.74
CA SER A 77 -9.28 -12.27 20.57
C SER A 77 -10.22 -12.41 21.76
N LEU A 78 -9.72 -12.24 22.99
CA LEU A 78 -10.54 -12.25 24.20
C LEU A 78 -11.58 -11.11 24.20
N ILE A 79 -11.16 -9.89 23.83
CA ILE A 79 -12.05 -8.73 23.73
C ILE A 79 -13.13 -8.98 22.68
N LEU A 80 -12.77 -9.50 21.51
CA LEU A 80 -13.72 -9.84 20.44
C LEU A 80 -14.78 -10.84 20.93
N ILE A 81 -14.36 -11.94 21.55
CA ILE A 81 -15.26 -12.97 22.08
C ILE A 81 -16.21 -12.36 23.11
N LEU A 82 -15.69 -11.56 24.04
CA LEU A 82 -16.50 -10.90 25.06
C LEU A 82 -17.58 -10.02 24.42
N THR A 83 -17.20 -9.18 23.44
CA THR A 83 -18.16 -8.31 22.75
C THR A 83 -19.21 -9.09 21.95
N SER A 84 -18.83 -10.18 21.28
CA SER A 84 -19.76 -11.03 20.53
C SER A 84 -20.76 -11.75 21.45
N VAL A 85 -20.32 -12.23 22.61
CA VAL A 85 -21.20 -12.89 23.58
C VAL A 85 -22.18 -11.89 24.20
N VAL A 86 -21.72 -10.69 24.56
CA VAL A 86 -22.60 -9.62 25.07
C VAL A 86 -23.66 -9.24 24.03
N SER A 87 -23.28 -9.13 22.74
CA SER A 87 -24.22 -8.85 21.66
C SER A 87 -25.20 -9.99 21.35
N LEU A 88 -24.91 -11.23 21.77
CA LEU A 88 -25.82 -12.37 21.63
C LEU A 88 -26.81 -12.46 22.80
N LEU A 89 -26.43 -11.92 23.96
CA LEU A 89 -27.21 -11.94 25.20
C LEU A 89 -28.15 -10.73 25.37
N TYR A 90 -27.89 -9.63 24.67
CA TYR A 90 -28.75 -8.44 24.58
C TYR A 90 -29.52 -8.40 23.27
#